data_AF-A0A0F8YVY3-F1
#
_entry.id   AF-A0A0F8YVY3-F1
#
_cell.length_a   1.000
_cell.length_b   1.000
_cell.length_c   1.000
_cell.angle_alpha   90.00
_cell.angle_beta   90.00
_cell.angle_gamma   90.00
#
_symmetry.space_group_name_H-M   'P 1'
#
loop_
_entity.id
_entity.type
_entity.pdbx_description
1 polymer ?
#
loop_
_entity_poly.entity_id
_entity_poly.type
_entity_poly.pdbx_seq_one_letter_code
_entity_poly.pdbx_strand_id
1 'polypeptide(L)'
;DLFAPIIKRIEELSGKKYGKAEATDRALRIVAEHARAVTFLIGDERTPVIPSNEERGYAVRRVLRRTVYFGRRYLGLEEPFLTDVAETVIKGMSGAYPELKGQRKFVLEILGPEEQRFEETLSRGLRSWRRL
;
A
#
# COMPACT_ATOMS: atom_id res chain seq x y z
N ASP A 1 -5.47 4.59 18.55
CA ASP A 1 -5.55 3.57 17.49
C ASP A 1 -4.56 3.94 16.38
N LEU A 2 -3.60 3.06 16.08
CA LEU A 2 -2.55 3.28 15.08
C LEU A 2 -3.04 3.10 13.64
N PHE A 3 -4.17 2.44 13.43
CA PHE A 3 -4.74 2.21 12.10
C PHE A 3 -5.72 3.29 11.68
N ALA A 4 -6.41 3.94 12.62
CA ALA A 4 -7.41 4.96 12.32
C ALA A 4 -6.91 6.08 11.37
N PRO A 5 -5.69 6.65 11.53
CA PRO A 5 -5.19 7.65 10.59
C PRO A 5 -4.95 7.09 9.18
N ILE A 6 -4.48 5.85 9.09
CA ILE A 6 -4.21 5.16 7.82
C ILE A 6 -5.52 4.88 7.09
N ILE A 7 -6.51 4.31 7.79
CA ILE A 7 -7.85 4.06 7.23
C ILE A 7 -8.47 5.37 6.77
N LYS A 8 -8.41 6.43 7.59
CA LYS A 8 -8.94 7.74 7.22
C LYS A 8 -8.31 8.29 5.94
N ARG A 9 -6.99 8.16 5.77
CA ARG A 9 -6.32 8.57 4.52
C ARG A 9 -6.86 7.78 3.32
N ILE A 10 -7.06 6.48 3.47
CA ILE A 10 -7.62 5.64 2.39
C ILE A 10 -9.08 6.02 2.09
N GLU A 11 -9.89 6.35 3.11
CA GLU A 11 -11.25 6.87 2.93
C GLU A 11 -11.26 8.18 2.13
N GLU A 12 -10.34 9.10 2.42
CA GLU A 12 -10.20 10.38 1.71
C GLU A 12 -9.85 10.16 0.23
N LEU A 13 -8.93 9.23 -0.05
CA LEU A 13 -8.49 8.92 -1.42
C LEU A 13 -9.56 8.16 -2.22
N SER A 14 -10.31 7.26 -1.57
CA SER A 14 -11.27 6.39 -2.25
C SER A 14 -12.72 6.90 -2.25
N GLY A 15 -13.03 7.89 -1.41
CA GLY A 15 -14.41 8.32 -1.13
C GLY A 15 -15.26 7.27 -0.40
N LYS A 16 -14.69 6.11 -0.04
CA LYS A 16 -15.37 5.05 0.71
C LYS A 16 -15.36 5.36 2.20
N LYS A 17 -16.30 4.80 2.94
CA LYS A 17 -16.44 5.01 4.39
C LYS A 17 -16.40 3.69 5.15
N TYR A 18 -15.59 3.66 6.20
CA TYR A 18 -15.49 2.55 7.14
C TYR A 18 -16.78 2.46 7.98
N GLY A 19 -17.21 1.24 8.28
CA GLY A 19 -18.43 0.93 9.02
C GLY A 19 -19.71 1.02 8.18
N LYS A 20 -19.61 1.20 6.85
CA LYS A 20 -20.79 1.29 5.96
C LYS A 20 -21.10 -0.02 5.24
N ALA A 21 -20.10 -0.84 4.95
CA ALA A 21 -20.29 -2.12 4.28
C ALA A 21 -19.14 -3.07 4.61
N GLU A 22 -19.45 -4.32 4.96
CA GLU A 22 -18.44 -5.29 5.41
C GLU A 22 -17.33 -5.52 4.36
N ALA A 23 -17.69 -5.58 3.08
CA ALA A 23 -16.74 -5.76 1.99
C ALA A 23 -15.77 -4.56 1.86
N THR A 24 -16.28 -3.34 2.03
CA THR A 24 -15.49 -2.11 2.03
C THR A 24 -14.59 -2.05 3.25
N ASP A 25 -15.10 -2.36 4.43
CA ASP A 25 -14.34 -2.37 5.69
C ASP A 25 -13.20 -3.38 5.64
N ARG A 26 -13.46 -4.56 5.08
CA ARG A 26 -12.44 -5.58 4.83
C ARG A 26 -11.34 -5.04 3.90
N ALA A 27 -11.72 -4.40 2.79
CA ALA A 27 -10.75 -3.85 1.85
C ALA A 27 -9.92 -2.71 2.48
N LEU A 28 -10.55 -1.78 3.23
CA LEU A 28 -9.87 -0.71 3.95
C LEU A 28 -8.84 -1.26 4.95
N ARG A 29 -9.22 -2.28 5.74
CA ARG A 29 -8.31 -2.94 6.69
C ARG A 29 -7.13 -3.61 6.00
N ILE A 30 -7.39 -4.36 4.93
CA ILE A 30 -6.35 -5.03 4.15
C ILE A 30 -5.37 -4.02 3.57
N VAL A 31 -5.86 -2.93 2.98
CA VAL A 31 -5.01 -1.90 2.40
C VAL A 31 -4.18 -1.21 3.48
N ALA A 32 -4.79 -0.84 4.61
CA ALA A 32 -4.09 -0.20 5.72
C ALA A 32 -2.99 -1.09 6.32
N GLU A 33 -3.29 -2.37 6.57
CA GLU A 33 -2.35 -3.32 7.14
C GLU A 33 -1.17 -3.60 6.21
N HIS A 34 -1.45 -3.89 4.94
CA HIS A 34 -0.40 -4.20 3.99
C HIS A 34 0.43 -2.96 3.63
N ALA A 35 -0.17 -1.78 3.48
CA ALA A 35 0.58 -0.54 3.24
C ALA A 35 1.54 -0.25 4.41
N ARG A 36 1.09 -0.47 5.65
CA ARG A 36 1.96 -0.41 6.83
C ARG A 36 3.09 -1.44 6.75
N ALA A 37 2.77 -2.71 6.47
CA ALA A 37 3.77 -3.78 6.41
C ALA A 37 4.85 -3.50 5.36
N VAL A 38 4.48 -3.11 4.13
CA VAL A 38 5.47 -2.81 3.08
C VAL A 38 6.29 -1.57 3.40
N THR A 39 5.70 -0.56 4.03
CA THR A 39 6.41 0.65 4.49
C THR A 39 7.51 0.30 5.48
N PHE A 40 7.22 -0.55 6.47
CA PHE A 40 8.21 -0.99 7.46
C PHE A 40 9.26 -1.93 6.87
N LEU A 41 8.87 -2.87 6.01
CA LEU A 41 9.81 -3.83 5.41
C LEU A 41 10.81 -3.14 4.47
N ILE A 42 10.38 -2.12 3.73
CA ILE A 42 11.26 -1.32 2.89
C ILE A 42 12.08 -0.34 3.73
N GLY A 43 11.45 0.26 4.75
CA GLY A 43 12.06 1.28 5.60
C GLY A 43 12.90 0.74 6.77
N ASP A 44 13.16 -0.56 6.82
CA ASP A 44 14.08 -1.15 7.80
C ASP A 44 15.51 -0.68 7.50
N GLU A 45 16.12 0.02 8.46
CA GLU A 45 17.46 0.59 8.30
C GLU A 45 18.57 -0.48 8.28
N ARG A 46 18.35 -1.64 8.92
CA ARG A 46 19.36 -2.70 9.05
C ARG A 46 19.26 -3.72 7.92
N THR A 47 18.05 -4.06 7.50
CA THR A 47 17.83 -5.10 6.49
C THR A 47 16.60 -4.76 5.64
N PRO A 48 16.71 -3.72 4.78
CA PRO A 48 15.60 -3.32 3.91
C PRO A 48 15.26 -4.45 2.94
N VAL A 49 13.97 -4.73 2.80
CA VAL A 49 13.46 -5.75 1.88
C VAL A 49 12.84 -5.07 0.67
N ILE A 50 13.57 -5.06 -0.44
CA ILE A 50 13.15 -4.43 -1.68
C ILE A 50 12.33 -5.42 -2.52
N PRO A 51 11.20 -4.99 -3.12
CA PRO A 51 10.41 -5.84 -4.03
C PRO A 51 11.25 -6.45 -5.16
N SER A 52 11.33 -7.78 -5.22
CA SER A 52 12.13 -8.52 -6.20
C SER A 52 11.42 -9.79 -6.66
N ASN A 53 12.06 -10.58 -7.54
CA ASN A 53 11.57 -11.90 -7.94
C ASN A 53 12.05 -13.03 -7.02
N GLU A 54 12.80 -12.74 -5.96
CA GLU A 54 13.50 -13.73 -5.15
C GLU A 54 13.16 -13.59 -3.67
N GLU A 55 13.08 -14.72 -2.98
CA GLU A 55 12.98 -14.84 -1.52
C GLU A 55 12.03 -13.82 -0.85
N ARG A 56 12.57 -12.96 0.01
CA ARG A 56 11.86 -11.95 0.80
C ARG A 56 11.33 -10.82 -0.08
N GLY A 57 12.09 -10.45 -1.12
CA GLY A 57 11.65 -9.42 -2.06
C GLY A 57 10.41 -9.86 -2.85
N TYR A 58 10.30 -11.15 -3.18
CA TYR A 58 9.09 -11.71 -3.79
C TYR A 58 7.88 -11.63 -2.85
N ALA A 59 8.06 -11.90 -1.56
CA ALA A 59 7.00 -11.77 -0.57
C ALA A 59 6.51 -10.31 -0.46
N VAL A 60 7.41 -9.33 -0.33
CA VAL A 60 7.05 -7.90 -0.28
C VAL A 60 6.36 -7.46 -1.56
N ARG A 61 6.88 -7.86 -2.73
CA ARG A 61 6.25 -7.60 -4.03
C ARG A 61 4.81 -8.10 -4.06
N ARG A 62 4.55 -9.32 -3.57
CA ARG A 62 3.18 -9.86 -3.51
C ARG A 62 2.26 -9.06 -2.59
N VAL A 63 2.74 -8.64 -1.42
CA VAL A 63 1.95 -7.83 -0.48
C VAL A 63 1.63 -6.46 -1.09
N LEU A 64 2.61 -5.80 -1.71
CA LEU A 64 2.42 -4.54 -2.43
C LEU A 64 1.36 -4.70 -3.52
N ARG A 65 1.52 -5.69 -4.41
CA ARG A 65 0.58 -5.95 -5.50
C ARG A 65 -0.83 -6.27 -5.00
N ARG A 66 -0.95 -7.02 -3.90
CA ARG A 66 -2.24 -7.27 -3.25
C ARG A 66 -2.87 -5.98 -2.72
N THR A 67 -2.07 -5.08 -2.17
CA THR A 67 -2.54 -3.77 -1.70
C THR A 67 -3.15 -2.95 -2.83
N VAL A 68 -2.40 -2.80 -3.94
CA VAL A 68 -2.87 -2.09 -5.14
C VAL A 68 -4.12 -2.75 -5.73
N TYR A 69 -4.13 -4.08 -5.84
CA TYR A 69 -5.29 -4.82 -6.33
C TYR A 69 -6.55 -4.55 -5.50
N PHE A 70 -6.44 -4.59 -4.16
CA PHE A 70 -7.59 -4.34 -3.29
C PHE A 70 -8.06 -2.88 -3.37
N GLY A 71 -7.12 -1.94 -3.42
CA GLY A 71 -7.41 -0.52 -3.66
C GLY A 71 -8.19 -0.31 -4.95
N ARG A 72 -7.72 -0.86 -6.07
CA ARG A 72 -8.38 -0.73 -7.36
C ARG A 72 -9.73 -1.45 -7.41
N ARG A 73 -9.79 -2.71 -6.98
CA ARG A 73 -10.96 -3.58 -7.19
C ARG A 73 -12.13 -3.27 -6.27
N TYR A 74 -11.86 -2.90 -5.01
CA TYR A 74 -12.89 -2.78 -3.97
C TYR A 74 -13.06 -1.35 -3.45
N LEU A 75 -12.03 -0.51 -3.56
CA LEU A 75 -12.10 0.88 -3.12
C LEU A 75 -12.23 1.87 -4.29
N GLY A 76 -11.91 1.45 -5.51
CA GLY A 76 -11.97 2.32 -6.70
C GLY A 76 -10.85 3.35 -6.77
N LEU A 77 -9.71 3.05 -6.13
CA LEU A 77 -8.51 3.89 -6.22
C LEU A 77 -7.91 3.74 -7.61
N GLU A 78 -8.13 4.76 -8.47
CA GLU A 78 -7.74 4.69 -9.87
C GLU A 78 -6.35 5.23 -10.19
N GLU A 79 -5.81 6.03 -9.29
CA GLU A 79 -4.48 6.62 -9.36
C GLU A 79 -3.58 5.99 -8.30
N PRO A 80 -2.24 6.03 -8.49
CA PRO A 80 -1.28 5.60 -7.48
C PRO A 80 -1.54 6.23 -6.12
N PHE A 81 -1.54 5.43 -5.06
CA PHE A 81 -1.93 5.86 -3.71
C PHE A 81 -0.99 5.35 -2.61
N LEU A 82 -0.10 4.39 -2.90
CA LEU A 82 0.71 3.74 -1.87
C LEU A 82 1.67 4.70 -1.19
N THR A 83 2.25 5.65 -1.94
CA THR A 83 3.14 6.68 -1.38
C THR A 83 2.39 7.58 -0.39
N ASP A 84 1.19 8.05 -0.73
CA ASP A 84 0.33 8.84 0.16
C ASP A 84 -0.05 8.11 1.45
N VAL A 85 -0.33 6.82 1.36
CA VAL A 85 -0.64 5.99 2.53
C VAL A 85 0.62 5.72 3.35
N ALA A 86 1.75 5.46 2.70
CA ALA A 86 3.05 5.27 3.36
C ALA A 86 3.50 6.52 4.12
N GLU A 87 3.29 7.73 3.58
CA GLU A 87 3.50 8.99 4.30
C GLU A 87 2.74 9.04 5.62
N THR A 88 1.47 8.62 5.58
CA THR A 88 0.60 8.58 6.77
C THR A 88 1.12 7.57 7.79
N VAL A 89 1.57 6.40 7.33
CA VAL A 89 2.23 5.40 8.18
C VAL A 89 3.48 5.97 8.83
N ILE A 90 4.41 6.52 8.05
CA ILE A 90 5.68 7.06 8.53
C ILE A 90 5.41 8.15 9.56
N LYS A 91 4.53 9.11 9.26
CA LYS A 91 4.17 10.19 10.18
C LYS A 91 3.58 9.67 11.49
N GLY A 92 2.65 8.72 11.42
CA GLY A 92 1.99 8.15 12.60
C GLY A 92 2.91 7.31 13.48
N MET A 93 3.97 6.75 12.91
CA MET A 93 4.88 5.81 13.57
C MET A 93 6.21 6.45 13.99
N SER A 94 6.56 7.62 13.43
CA SER A 94 7.86 8.30 13.65
C SER A 94 8.20 8.57 15.12
N GLY A 95 7.20 8.67 16.00
CA GLY A 95 7.45 8.88 17.44
C GLY A 95 8.04 7.65 18.14
N ALA A 96 7.65 6.45 17.71
CA ALA A 96 8.17 5.18 18.23
C ALA A 96 9.30 4.61 17.37
N TYR A 97 9.32 4.95 16.08
CA TYR A 97 10.26 4.46 15.07
C TYR A 97 10.90 5.64 14.31
N PRO A 98 11.77 6.43 14.95
CA PRO A 98 12.42 7.58 14.31
C PRO A 98 13.28 7.19 13.10
N GLU A 99 13.83 5.99 13.09
CA GLU A 99 14.58 5.40 11.97
C GLU A 99 13.73 5.28 10.70
N LEU A 100 12.44 4.92 10.85
CA LEU A 100 11.50 4.84 9.73
C LEU A 100 11.30 6.22 9.09
N LYS A 101 11.32 7.29 9.90
CA LYS A 101 11.28 8.66 9.39
C LYS A 101 12.53 9.00 8.58
N GLY A 102 13.70 8.55 9.04
CA GLY A 102 14.96 8.69 8.31
C GLY A 102 14.93 8.01 6.94
N GLN A 103 14.27 6.86 6.84
CA GLN A 103 14.11 6.09 5.60
C GLN A 103 12.95 6.57 4.70
N ARG A 104 12.26 7.66 5.06
CA ARG A 104 11.09 8.16 4.31
C ARG A 104 11.36 8.29 2.81
N LYS A 105 12.42 9.00 2.43
CA LYS A 105 12.74 9.22 1.01
C LYS A 105 12.95 7.90 0.27
N PHE A 106 13.72 6.99 0.86
CA PHE A 106 14.00 5.67 0.30
C PHE A 106 12.71 4.85 0.10
N VAL A 107 11.83 4.81 1.10
CA VAL A 107 10.55 4.09 1.01
C VAL A 107 9.71 4.58 -0.18
N LEU A 108 9.58 5.90 -0.34
CA LEU A 108 8.76 6.48 -1.42
C LEU A 108 9.37 6.24 -2.81
N GLU A 109 10.70 6.32 -2.92
CA GLU A 109 11.45 6.06 -4.15
C GLU A 109 11.32 4.59 -4.61
N ILE A 110 11.13 3.66 -3.67
CA ILE A 110 10.86 2.25 -4.00
C ILE A 110 9.37 2.02 -4.32
N LEU A 111 8.45 2.55 -3.50
CA LEU A 111 7.01 2.26 -3.63
C LEU A 111 6.40 2.82 -4.92
N GLY A 112 6.67 4.07 -5.26
CA GLY A 112 6.04 4.75 -6.40
C GLY A 112 6.24 4.01 -7.73
N PRO A 113 7.48 3.73 -8.15
CA PRO A 113 7.76 3.01 -9.38
C PRO A 113 7.21 1.57 -9.39
N GLU A 114 7.21 0.87 -8.25
CA GLU A 114 6.66 -0.49 -8.14
C GLU A 114 5.14 -0.50 -8.29
N GLU A 115 4.42 0.46 -7.69
CA GLU A 115 2.99 0.65 -7.87
C GLU A 115 2.68 0.94 -9.35
N GLN A 116 3.34 1.93 -9.95
CA GLN A 116 3.11 2.32 -11.34
C GLN A 116 3.31 1.15 -12.32
N ARG A 117 4.42 0.41 -12.20
CA ARG A 117 4.68 -0.79 -13.02
C ARG A 117 3.60 -1.84 -12.87
N PHE A 118 3.09 -2.02 -11.65
CA PHE A 118 2.05 -3.00 -11.40
C PHE A 118 0.68 -2.54 -11.91
N GLU A 119 0.34 -1.26 -11.79
CA GLU A 119 -0.93 -0.71 -12.31
C GLU A 119 -1.08 -0.89 -13.82
N GLU A 120 -0.01 -0.69 -14.59
CA GLU A 120 -0.01 -0.97 -16.02
C GLU A 120 -0.36 -2.44 -16.32
N THR A 121 0.20 -3.35 -15.51
CA THR A 121 -0.02 -4.79 -15.63
C THR A 121 -1.44 -5.18 -15.19
N LEU A 122 -1.90 -4.62 -14.08
CA LEU A 122 -3.25 -4.85 -13.54
C LEU A 122 -4.31 -4.35 -14.53
N SER A 123 -4.12 -3.16 -15.09
CA SER A 123 -5.02 -2.57 -16.08
C SER A 123 -5.15 -3.45 -17.34
N ARG A 124 -4.05 -4.03 -17.82
CA ARG A 124 -4.08 -5.02 -18.91
C ARG A 124 -4.88 -6.27 -18.50
N GLY A 125 -4.61 -6.81 -17.31
CA GLY A 125 -5.29 -8.02 -16.80
C GLY A 125 -6.80 -7.84 -16.62
N LEU A 126 -7.23 -6.71 -16.04
CA LEU A 126 -8.65 -6.40 -15.82
C LEU A 126 -9.41 -6.16 -17.13
N ARG A 127 -8.76 -5.60 -18.16
CA ARG A 127 -9.37 -5.45 -19.50
C ARG A 127 -9.58 -6.79 -20.19
N SER A 128 -8.62 -7.71 -20.11
CA SER A 128 -8.74 -9.05 -20.70
C SER A 128 -9.84 -9.88 -20.02
N TRP A 129 -9.98 -9.75 -18.69
CA TRP A 129 -11.05 -10.41 -17.94
C TRP A 129 -12.47 -9.97 -18.34
N ARG A 130 -12.67 -8.70 -18.76
CA ARG A 130 -13.99 -8.20 -19.18
C ARG A 130 -14.40 -8.65 -20.59
N ARG A 131 -13.50 -9.30 -21.34
CA ARG A 131 -13.74 -9.80 -22.71
C ARG A 131 -14.01 -11.31 -22.75
N LEU A 132 -13.96 -11.97 -21.59
CA LEU A 132 -14.38 -13.37 -21.38
C LEU A 132 -15.72 -13.34 -20.63
#